data_AF-A0A9E5WT81-F1
#
_entry.id   AF-A0A9E5WT81-F1
#
_cell.length_a   1.000
_cell.length_b   1.000
_cell.length_c   1.000
_cell.angle_alpha   90.00
_cell.angle_beta   90.00
_cell.angle_gamma   90.00
#
_symmetry.space_group_name_H-M   'P 1'
#
loop_
_entity.id
_entity.type
_entity.pdbx_description
1 polymer ?
#
loop_
_entity_poly.entity_id
_entity_poly.type
_entity_poly.pdbx_seq_one_letter_code
_entity_poly.pdbx_strand_id
1 'polypeptide(L)'
;PQTGADHFMAAVAYQELDSNETAETHFEAAVTMEPSNESYRRAYADFLRNCGRWEDAIRQYQLCRLISKTPELYDRLVETVRRERDRGKDH
;
A
#
# COMPACT_ATOMS: atom_id res chain seq x y z
N PRO A 1 5.38 -14.31 19.57
CA PRO A 1 4.50 -13.14 19.27
C PRO A 1 4.71 -12.70 17.82
N GLN A 2 3.66 -12.74 17.00
CA GLN A 2 3.69 -12.13 15.66
C GLN A 2 3.75 -10.61 15.81
N THR A 3 4.67 -9.96 15.12
CA THR A 3 4.89 -8.51 15.10
C THR A 3 4.40 -7.91 13.78
N GLY A 4 4.27 -6.58 13.71
CA GLY A 4 3.96 -5.90 12.45
C GLY A 4 4.98 -6.23 11.34
N ALA A 5 6.25 -6.40 11.71
CA ALA A 5 7.31 -6.85 10.81
C ALA A 5 7.11 -8.27 10.27
N ASP A 6 6.68 -9.22 11.11
CA ASP A 6 6.40 -10.60 10.67
C ASP A 6 5.25 -10.63 9.67
N HIS A 7 4.18 -9.88 9.94
CA HIS A 7 3.07 -9.73 9.01
C HIS A 7 3.54 -9.04 7.72
N PHE A 8 4.35 -8.00 7.78
CA PHE A 8 4.89 -7.33 6.60
C PHE A 8 5.72 -8.29 5.71
N MET A 9 6.61 -9.08 6.32
CA MET A 9 7.41 -10.06 5.58
C MET A 9 6.54 -11.13 4.91
N ALA A 10 5.53 -11.62 5.62
CA ALA A 10 4.57 -12.57 5.05
C ALA A 10 3.79 -11.94 3.88
N ALA A 11 3.35 -10.69 4.02
CA ALA A 11 2.63 -9.97 2.96
C ALA A 11 3.44 -9.91 1.65
N VAL A 12 4.72 -9.52 1.76
CA VAL A 12 5.64 -9.46 0.62
C VAL A 12 5.84 -10.83 -0.01
N ALA A 13 6.05 -11.87 0.80
CA ALA A 13 6.20 -13.23 0.30
C ALA A 13 4.95 -13.73 -0.44
N TYR A 14 3.75 -13.46 0.09
CA TYR A 14 2.49 -13.84 -0.57
C TYR A 14 2.21 -13.03 -1.83
N GLN A 15 2.65 -11.77 -1.89
CA GLN A 15 2.58 -10.96 -3.11
C GLN A 15 3.45 -11.56 -4.22
N GLU A 16 4.66 -12.04 -3.91
CA GLU A 16 5.53 -12.72 -4.89
C GLU A 16 4.97 -14.07 -5.37
N LEU A 17 4.08 -14.67 -4.58
CA LEU A 17 3.35 -15.90 -4.92
C LEU A 17 2.02 -15.64 -5.63
N ASP A 18 1.76 -14.42 -6.11
CA ASP A 18 0.51 -13.96 -6.72
C ASP A 18 -0.75 -14.23 -5.86
N SER A 19 -0.56 -14.45 -4.56
CA SER A 19 -1.62 -14.78 -3.59
C SER A 19 -2.15 -13.49 -2.96
N ASN A 20 -2.80 -12.66 -3.78
CA ASN A 20 -3.19 -11.30 -3.41
C ASN A 20 -4.09 -11.22 -2.17
N GLU A 21 -5.07 -12.12 -2.00
CA GLU A 21 -5.95 -12.11 -0.82
C GLU A 21 -5.18 -12.34 0.49
N THR A 22 -4.22 -13.27 0.47
CA THR A 22 -3.39 -13.56 1.64
C THR A 22 -2.38 -12.44 1.89
N ALA A 23 -1.77 -11.90 0.83
CA ALA A 23 -0.89 -10.74 0.93
C ALA A 23 -1.59 -9.54 1.58
N GLU A 24 -2.81 -9.23 1.13
CA GLU A 24 -3.61 -8.13 1.68
C GLU A 24 -3.86 -8.30 3.19
N THR A 25 -4.30 -9.49 3.61
CA THR A 25 -4.55 -9.78 5.04
C THR A 25 -3.31 -9.49 5.89
N HIS A 26 -2.13 -9.84 5.39
CA HIS A 26 -0.87 -9.60 6.07
C HIS A 26 -0.45 -8.12 6.03
N PHE A 27 -0.68 -7.41 4.92
CA PHE A 27 -0.46 -5.96 4.88
C PHE A 27 -1.37 -5.22 5.86
N GLU A 28 -2.65 -5.57 5.93
CA GLU A 28 -3.61 -4.98 6.86
C GLU A 28 -3.21 -5.19 8.32
N ALA A 29 -2.78 -6.40 8.66
CA ALA A 29 -2.25 -6.69 9.99
C ALA A 29 -1.03 -5.83 10.31
N ALA A 30 -0.06 -5.73 9.39
CA ALA A 30 1.16 -4.92 9.59
C ALA A 30 0.83 -3.44 9.86
N VAL A 31 -0.06 -2.83 9.08
CA VAL A 31 -0.45 -1.42 9.27
C VAL A 31 -1.36 -1.19 10.48
N THR A 32 -2.07 -2.22 10.93
CA THR A 32 -2.90 -2.15 12.15
C THR A 32 -2.04 -2.23 13.40
N MET A 33 -1.00 -3.07 13.39
CA MET A 33 -0.08 -3.21 14.52
C MET A 33 0.84 -1.99 14.67
N GLU A 34 1.31 -1.43 13.56
CA GLU A 34 2.19 -0.26 13.56
C GLU A 34 1.63 0.85 12.66
N PRO A 35 0.57 1.57 13.10
CA PRO A 35 -0.13 2.54 12.27
C PRO A 35 0.70 3.78 11.91
N SER A 36 1.74 4.08 12.69
CA SER A 36 2.71 5.16 12.44
C SER A 36 3.87 4.72 11.55
N ASN A 37 3.96 3.44 11.18
CA ASN A 37 5.01 2.94 10.30
C ASN A 37 4.67 3.26 8.85
N GLU A 38 5.21 4.37 8.38
CA GLU A 38 5.04 4.87 7.02
C GLU A 38 5.45 3.82 5.96
N SER A 39 6.49 3.04 6.21
CA SER A 39 6.99 2.03 5.27
C SER A 39 5.97 0.93 5.01
N TYR A 40 5.33 0.39 6.06
CA TYR A 40 4.31 -0.64 5.89
C TYR A 40 3.09 -0.11 5.15
N ARG A 41 2.65 1.10 5.50
CA ARG A 41 1.50 1.72 4.85
C ARG A 41 1.77 2.03 3.39
N ARG A 42 2.97 2.52 3.06
CA ARG A 42 3.38 2.76 1.68
C ARG A 42 3.42 1.45 0.89
N ALA A 43 4.01 0.40 1.44
CA ALA A 43 4.06 -0.90 0.78
C ALA A 43 2.66 -1.49 0.55
N TYR A 44 1.74 -1.32 1.50
CA TYR A 44 0.34 -1.70 1.29
C TYR A 44 -0.31 -0.90 0.16
N ALA A 45 -0.03 0.40 0.06
CA ALA A 45 -0.50 1.24 -1.04
C ALA A 45 0.07 0.80 -2.40
N ASP A 46 1.36 0.46 -2.46
CA ASP A 46 2.04 -0.07 -3.65
C ASP A 46 1.41 -1.41 -4.07
N PHE A 47 1.14 -2.30 -3.12
CA PHE A 47 0.44 -3.57 -3.35
C PHE A 47 -0.96 -3.35 -3.94
N LEU A 48 -1.79 -2.49 -3.33
CA LEU A 48 -3.14 -2.18 -3.81
C LEU A 48 -3.12 -1.60 -5.24
N ARG A 49 -2.13 -0.75 -5.54
CA ARG A 49 -1.91 -0.21 -6.88
C ARG A 49 -1.63 -1.33 -7.89
N ASN A 50 -0.73 -2.27 -7.54
CA ASN A 50 -0.39 -3.39 -8.41
C ASN A 50 -1.57 -4.34 -8.64
N CYS A 51 -2.48 -4.48 -7.68
CA CYS A 51 -3.74 -5.22 -7.84
C CYS A 51 -4.81 -4.45 -8.64
N GLY A 52 -4.52 -3.24 -9.14
CA GLY A 52 -5.49 -2.41 -9.85
C GLY A 52 -6.55 -1.75 -8.95
N ARG A 53 -6.36 -1.77 -7.63
CA ARG A 53 -7.24 -1.12 -6.64
C ARG A 53 -6.81 0.31 -6.38
N TRP A 54 -6.87 1.12 -7.44
CA TRP A 54 -6.33 2.47 -7.48
C TRP A 54 -6.90 3.39 -6.40
N GLU A 55 -8.22 3.35 -6.18
CA GLU A 55 -8.89 4.16 -5.15
C GLU A 55 -8.39 3.83 -3.74
N ASP A 56 -8.09 2.56 -3.47
CA ASP A 56 -7.63 2.09 -2.16
C ASP A 56 -6.18 2.47 -1.93
N ALA A 57 -5.33 2.30 -2.96
CA ALA A 57 -3.96 2.76 -2.97
C ALA A 57 -3.87 4.27 -2.69
N ILE A 58 -4.70 5.08 -3.36
CA ILE A 58 -4.75 6.54 -3.13
C ILE A 58 -5.09 6.85 -1.68
N ARG A 59 -6.06 6.16 -1.06
CA ARG A 59 -6.40 6.37 0.36
C ARG A 59 -5.21 6.07 1.26
N GLN A 60 -4.48 4.99 1.03
CA GLN A 60 -3.29 4.66 1.82
C GLN A 60 -2.15 5.67 1.64
N TYR A 61 -1.90 6.15 0.42
CA TYR A 61 -0.92 7.22 0.19
C TYR A 61 -1.31 8.54 0.86
N GLN A 62 -2.59 8.90 0.86
CA GLN A 62 -3.08 10.07 1.58
C GLN A 62 -2.89 9.93 3.09
N LEU A 63 -3.06 8.73 3.64
CA LEU A 63 -2.75 8.48 5.06
C LEU A 63 -1.24 8.57 5.33
N CYS A 64 -0.38 8.05 4.44
CA CYS A 64 1.07 8.21 4.57
C CYS A 64 1.48 9.69 4.57
N ARG A 65 0.86 10.51 3.72
CA ARG A 65 1.06 11.96 3.67
C ARG A 65 0.82 12.65 5.03
N LEU A 66 -0.13 12.16 5.83
CA LEU A 66 -0.46 12.75 7.14
C LEU A 66 0.60 12.44 8.22
N ILE A 67 1.36 11.36 8.06
CA ILE A 67 2.33 10.88 9.06
C ILE A 67 3.79 11.04 8.62
N SER A 68 4.02 11.25 7.32
CA SER A 68 5.36 11.37 6.74
C SER A 68 5.99 12.74 6.98
N LYS A 69 7.33 12.75 7.02
CA LYS A 69 8.14 13.98 6.99
C LYS A 69 8.30 14.58 5.60
N THR A 70 7.86 13.87 4.55
CA THR A 70 7.94 14.29 3.14
C THR A 70 6.58 14.14 2.46
N PRO A 71 5.58 14.95 2.82
CA PRO A 71 4.22 14.86 2.27
C PRO A 71 4.16 15.08 0.74
N GLU A 72 5.09 15.86 0.17
CA GLU A 72 5.15 16.16 -1.27
C GLU A 72 5.41 14.91 -2.11
N LEU A 73 6.13 13.93 -1.55
CA LEU A 73 6.34 12.61 -2.18
C LEU A 73 4.98 11.92 -2.42
N TYR A 74 4.10 11.96 -1.43
CA TYR A 74 2.80 11.30 -1.48
C TYR A 74 1.81 12.03 -2.37
N ASP A 75 1.88 13.36 -2.45
CA ASP A 75 1.10 14.12 -3.43
C ASP A 75 1.45 13.68 -4.86
N ARG A 76 2.74 13.50 -5.17
CA ARG A 76 3.21 12.98 -6.46
C ARG A 76 2.80 11.53 -6.72
N LEU A 77 2.84 10.68 -5.70
CA LEU A 77 2.39 9.28 -5.82
C LEU A 77 0.89 9.21 -6.11
N VAL A 78 0.07 9.98 -5.39
CA VAL A 78 -1.38 10.05 -5.63
C VAL A 78 -1.68 10.51 -7.04
N GLU A 79 -0.98 11.54 -7.54
CA GLU A 79 -1.15 11.98 -8.94
C GLU A 79 -0.76 10.90 -9.94
N THR A 80 0.33 10.18 -9.68
CA THR A 80 0.80 9.08 -10.55
C THR A 80 -0.24 7.96 -10.63
N VAL A 81 -0.77 7.53 -9.49
CA VAL A 81 -1.81 6.48 -9.42
C VAL A 81 -3.10 6.90 -10.10
N ARG A 82 -3.51 8.18 -9.97
CA ARG A 82 -4.68 8.70 -10.71
C ARG A 82 -4.49 8.59 -12.22
N ARG A 83 -3.31 8.94 -12.72
CA ARG A 83 -2.99 8.83 -14.16
C ARG A 83 -2.96 7.38 -14.63
N GLU A 84 -2.41 6.47 -13.84
CA GLU A 84 -2.40 5.03 -14.16
C GLU A 84 -3.81 4.47 -14.25
N ARG A 85 -4.67 4.80 -13.27
CA ARG A 85 -6.08 4.43 -13.30
C ARG A 85 -6.78 4.92 -14.57
N ASP A 86 -6.57 6.19 -14.92
CA ASP A 86 -7.26 6.80 -16.06
C ASP A 86 -6.76 6.19 -17.38
N ARG A 87 -5.46 5.87 -17.51
CA ARG A 87 -4.91 5.12 -18.65
C ARG A 87 -5.47 3.70 -18.76
N GLY A 88 -5.75 3.04 -17.65
CA GLY A 88 -6.35 1.70 -17.64
C GLY A 88 -7.80 1.66 -18.12
N LYS A 89 -8.48 2.82 -18.25
CA LYS A 89 -9.86 2.92 -18.76
C LYS A 89 -9.94 3.15 -20.26
N ASP A 90 -8.83 3.50 -20.92
CA ASP A 90 -8.76 3.81 -22.34
C ASP A 90 -8.46 2.57 -23.23
N HIS A 91 -8.43 1.37 -22.64
CA HIS A 91 -8.24 0.08 -23.32
C HIS A 91 -9.51 -0.76 -23.26
#